data_AF-A0A2S9I1U9-F1
#
_entry.id   AF-A0A2S9I1U9-F1
#
_cell.length_a   1.000
_cell.length_b   1.000
_cell.length_c   1.000
_cell.angle_alpha   90.00
_cell.angle_beta   90.00
_cell.angle_gamma   90.00
#
_symmetry.space_group_name_H-M   'P 1'
#
loop_
_entity.id
_entity.type
_entity.pdbx_description
1 polymer ?
#
loop_
_entity_poly.entity_id
_entity_poly.type
_entity_poly.pdbx_seq_one_letter_code
_entity_poly.pdbx_strand_id
1 'polypeptide(L)'
;MEWKLDNDSKIPIYQQVVDFIEKRITYGELPPGSFLPSERKLATQLNVNRSTVTTAYNELRAMGIVESTTGKGTRVSTHMWGVSPTLTPNWRGFVEGGTFLPNLPLLRHIRAEVQQNENIIDFANGELGCNLYPHDQLQTILREQPLTQSLSYDHPQGYLPLRQAVVKYMKEYLKVEATEQSIMITSGAQQALHLIVQCLLNPGDAVAFESPSHCYSLPLFQSAGIRIFPLPVDEHGINPDDVQELYRKHRIKMIFLNPNFQNPTGTMLHPNRRKKLLSLCADLRIAIVEDDPSSLLTLENKQPCPTLKSIDENGTVIYVHSLSKMIAPGLRVGWLVAPQSVVERLSDARHQMELGMSIFPQWLIQQFFETVPFQSHIVPLRKQLAEKRDIIVRSLNEQLHDKISFSSPTGGIYIWGKLNEPINEKQLIMQSLKQEIAFMPGSIFGAKDGYIRLSYGKVNIDQIEEGISRLREAILVCGK
;
A
#
# COMPACT_ATOMS: atom_id res chain seq x y z
N MET A 1 17.69 -15.27 -15.21
CA MET A 1 18.65 -16.40 -15.25
C MET A 1 19.81 -16.04 -14.33
N GLU A 2 20.08 -16.85 -13.30
CA GLU A 2 21.32 -16.71 -12.53
C GLU A 2 22.49 -17.01 -13.45
N TRP A 3 23.41 -16.04 -13.58
CA TRP A 3 24.63 -16.23 -14.36
C TRP A 3 25.56 -17.17 -13.61
N LYS A 4 25.94 -18.28 -14.26
CA LYS A 4 26.97 -19.19 -13.78
C LYS A 4 28.20 -19.00 -14.64
N LEU A 5 29.30 -18.71 -13.98
CA LEU A 5 30.61 -18.61 -14.59
C LEU A 5 31.09 -20.01 -14.95
N ASP A 6 31.49 -20.20 -16.20
CA ASP A 6 31.97 -21.49 -16.70
C ASP A 6 33.51 -21.47 -16.71
N ASN A 7 34.11 -22.00 -15.64
CA ASN A 7 35.57 -22.09 -15.52
C ASN A 7 36.19 -23.13 -16.46
N ASP A 8 35.38 -24.06 -16.99
CA ASP A 8 35.83 -25.11 -17.91
C ASP A 8 35.71 -24.68 -19.38
N SER A 9 35.11 -23.51 -19.62
CA SER A 9 34.99 -22.91 -20.95
C SER A 9 36.34 -22.42 -21.48
N LYS A 10 36.53 -22.56 -22.79
CA LYS A 10 37.66 -21.96 -23.53
C LYS A 10 37.57 -20.43 -23.59
N ILE A 11 36.43 -19.84 -23.21
CA ILE A 11 36.20 -18.40 -23.24
C ILE A 11 36.76 -17.77 -21.96
N PRO A 12 37.66 -16.77 -22.06
CA PRO A 12 38.17 -16.06 -20.90
C PRO A 12 37.06 -15.48 -20.03
N ILE A 13 37.23 -15.50 -18.70
CA ILE A 13 36.20 -15.06 -17.76
C ILE A 13 35.75 -13.62 -18.03
N TYR A 14 36.66 -12.71 -18.38
CA TYR A 14 36.28 -11.32 -18.69
C TYR A 14 35.34 -11.24 -19.91
N GLN A 15 35.54 -12.10 -20.92
CA GLN A 15 34.68 -12.17 -22.10
C GLN A 15 33.30 -12.76 -21.74
N GLN A 16 33.24 -13.74 -20.84
CA GLN A 16 31.95 -14.23 -20.31
C GLN A 16 31.17 -13.13 -19.57
N VAL A 17 31.87 -12.19 -18.92
CA VAL A 17 31.27 -11.00 -18.28
C VAL A 17 30.79 -9.98 -19.33
N VAL A 18 31.53 -9.78 -20.42
CA VAL A 18 31.11 -8.95 -21.56
C VAL A 18 29.81 -9.51 -22.15
N ASP A 19 29.80 -10.79 -22.55
CA ASP A 19 28.65 -11.45 -23.15
C ASP A 19 27.43 -11.43 -22.22
N PHE A 20 27.66 -11.55 -20.90
CA PHE A 20 26.61 -11.44 -19.89
C PHE A 20 25.97 -10.06 -19.88
N ILE A 21 26.76 -8.98 -19.90
CA ILE A 21 26.25 -7.61 -19.91
C ILE A 21 25.54 -7.31 -21.22
N GLU A 22 26.09 -7.73 -22.37
CA GLU A 22 25.47 -7.57 -23.68
C GLU A 22 24.11 -8.28 -23.78
N LYS A 23 24.01 -9.52 -23.30
CA LYS A 23 22.73 -10.25 -23.25
C LYS A 23 21.70 -9.52 -22.40
N ARG A 24 22.10 -8.96 -21.25
CA ARG A 24 21.20 -8.19 -20.39
C ARG A 24 20.76 -6.86 -21.02
N ILE A 25 21.62 -6.20 -21.79
CA ILE A 25 21.23 -5.04 -22.60
C ILE A 25 20.22 -5.48 -23.68
N THR A 26 20.51 -6.57 -24.38
CA THR A 26 19.67 -7.11 -25.47
C THR A 26 18.29 -7.54 -24.98
N TYR A 27 18.20 -8.17 -23.80
CA TYR A 27 16.94 -8.54 -23.16
C TYR A 27 16.21 -7.37 -22.49
N GLY A 28 16.76 -6.15 -22.55
CA GLY A 28 16.14 -4.94 -22.01
C GLY A 28 16.27 -4.78 -20.49
N GLU A 29 17.04 -5.63 -19.82
CA GLU A 29 17.32 -5.51 -18.38
C GLU A 29 18.25 -4.33 -18.06
N LEU A 30 19.07 -3.91 -19.03
CA LEU A 30 19.97 -2.77 -18.97
C LEU A 30 19.70 -1.83 -20.16
N PRO A 31 18.64 -1.00 -20.12
CA PRO A 31 18.30 -0.13 -21.23
C PRO A 31 19.36 0.97 -21.46
N PRO A 32 19.42 1.57 -22.66
CA PRO A 32 20.30 2.70 -22.95
C PRO A 32 20.19 3.82 -21.89
N GLY A 33 21.35 4.30 -21.41
CA GLY A 33 21.45 5.30 -20.35
C GLY A 33 21.32 4.78 -18.91
N SER A 34 21.05 3.49 -18.70
CA SER A 34 21.05 2.89 -17.35
C SER A 34 22.46 2.74 -16.78
N PHE A 35 22.60 2.85 -15.46
CA PHE A 35 23.89 2.66 -14.79
C PHE A 35 24.20 1.18 -14.57
N LEU A 36 25.44 0.81 -14.85
CA LEU A 36 25.99 -0.48 -14.47
C LEU A 36 26.41 -0.46 -12.99
N PRO A 37 26.43 -1.62 -12.30
CA PRO A 37 27.00 -1.71 -10.97
C PRO A 37 28.46 -1.23 -10.95
N SER A 38 28.95 -0.76 -9.80
CA SER A 38 30.38 -0.46 -9.66
C SER A 38 31.21 -1.73 -9.86
N GLU A 39 32.45 -1.59 -10.33
CA GLU A 39 33.34 -2.73 -10.57
C GLU A 39 33.43 -3.66 -9.35
N ARG A 40 33.54 -3.06 -8.15
CA ARG A 40 33.58 -3.79 -6.88
C ARG A 40 32.27 -4.51 -6.59
N LYS A 41 31.12 -3.85 -6.82
CA LYS A 41 29.80 -4.47 -6.59
C LYS A 41 29.58 -5.63 -7.55
N LEU A 42 29.90 -5.46 -8.83
CA LEU A 42 29.74 -6.51 -9.83
C LEU A 42 30.71 -7.68 -9.55
N ALA A 43 31.96 -7.39 -9.16
CA ALA A 43 32.93 -8.43 -8.81
C ALA A 43 32.43 -9.31 -7.64
N THR A 44 31.85 -8.70 -6.61
CA THR A 44 31.24 -9.44 -5.49
C THR A 44 30.01 -10.24 -5.94
N GLN A 45 29.14 -9.66 -6.77
CA GLN A 45 27.93 -10.34 -7.27
C GLN A 45 28.26 -11.55 -8.15
N LEU A 46 29.30 -11.43 -8.98
CA LEU A 46 29.74 -12.45 -9.92
C LEU A 46 30.78 -13.41 -9.31
N ASN A 47 31.20 -13.18 -8.07
CA ASN A 47 32.26 -13.92 -7.39
C ASN A 47 33.56 -14.03 -8.23
N VAL A 48 34.00 -12.91 -8.82
CA VAL A 48 35.23 -12.81 -9.63
C VAL A 48 36.19 -11.76 -9.09
N ASN A 49 37.44 -11.80 -9.54
CA ASN A 49 38.40 -10.73 -9.22
C ASN A 49 37.94 -9.40 -9.84
N ARG A 50 38.10 -8.30 -9.09
CA ARG A 50 37.82 -6.95 -9.58
C ARG A 50 38.54 -6.64 -10.89
N SER A 51 39.78 -7.10 -11.06
CA SER A 51 40.54 -6.88 -12.30
C SER A 51 39.82 -7.45 -13.53
N THR A 52 39.15 -8.60 -13.40
CA THR A 52 38.36 -9.23 -14.46
C THR A 52 37.18 -8.36 -14.88
N VAL A 53 36.49 -7.75 -13.92
CA VAL A 53 35.39 -6.80 -14.19
C VAL A 53 35.90 -5.52 -14.82
N THR A 54 37.02 -4.99 -14.34
CA THR A 54 37.67 -3.81 -14.94
C THR A 54 38.02 -4.07 -16.40
N THR A 55 38.59 -5.24 -16.73
CA THR A 55 38.88 -5.64 -18.11
C THR A 55 37.61 -5.74 -18.95
N ALA A 56 36.55 -6.39 -18.44
CA ALA A 56 35.27 -6.48 -19.15
C ALA A 56 34.64 -5.09 -19.41
N TYR A 57 34.69 -4.18 -18.43
CA TYR A 57 34.18 -2.82 -18.59
C TYR A 57 35.03 -1.99 -19.56
N ASN A 58 36.34 -2.23 -19.62
CA ASN A 58 37.20 -1.61 -20.62
C ASN A 58 36.83 -2.09 -22.03
N GLU A 59 36.58 -3.39 -22.19
CA GLU A 59 36.17 -3.99 -23.48
C GLU A 59 34.83 -3.43 -23.96
N LEU A 60 33.82 -3.41 -23.09
CA LEU A 60 32.51 -2.80 -23.37
C LEU A 60 32.62 -1.31 -23.71
N ARG A 61 33.59 -0.59 -23.10
CA ARG A 61 33.89 0.82 -23.43
C ARG A 61 34.53 0.93 -24.81
N ALA A 62 35.47 0.05 -25.14
CA ALA A 62 36.12 0.01 -26.44
C ALA A 62 35.10 -0.29 -27.56
N MET A 63 34.13 -1.16 -27.29
CA MET A 63 33.00 -1.47 -28.17
C MET A 63 31.95 -0.34 -28.25
N GLY A 64 32.05 0.70 -27.43
CA GLY A 64 31.08 1.80 -27.39
C GLY A 64 29.71 1.44 -26.78
N ILE A 65 29.60 0.26 -26.16
CA ILE A 65 28.38 -0.26 -25.54
C ILE A 65 28.10 0.47 -24.22
N VAL A 66 29.17 0.90 -23.53
CA VAL A 66 29.08 1.62 -22.26
C VAL A 66 30.00 2.83 -22.26
N GLU A 67 29.62 3.84 -21.50
CA GLU A 67 30.39 5.07 -21.32
C GLU A 67 30.61 5.32 -19.82
N SER A 68 31.79 5.81 -19.47
CA SER A 68 32.15 6.12 -18.08
C SER A 68 32.40 7.61 -17.95
N THR A 69 31.79 8.26 -16.95
CA THR A 69 32.08 9.65 -16.61
C THR A 69 32.72 9.70 -15.24
N THR A 70 33.85 10.40 -15.11
CA THR A 70 34.57 10.57 -13.84
C THR A 70 33.61 11.09 -12.76
N GLY A 71 33.51 10.36 -11.65
CA GLY A 71 32.63 10.70 -10.52
C GLY A 71 31.14 10.33 -10.68
N LYS A 72 30.68 9.85 -11.84
CA LYS A 72 29.27 9.46 -12.06
C LYS A 72 29.06 7.96 -12.33
N GLY A 73 30.14 7.20 -12.56
CA GLY A 73 30.07 5.75 -12.80
C GLY A 73 29.99 5.39 -14.29
N THR A 74 29.69 4.13 -14.58
CA THR A 74 29.56 3.58 -15.94
C THR A 74 28.10 3.40 -16.29
N ARG A 75 27.67 3.86 -17.48
CA ARG A 75 26.31 3.72 -17.99
C ARG A 75 26.30 3.09 -19.38
N VAL A 76 25.20 2.43 -19.75
CA VAL A 76 24.98 1.93 -21.10
C VAL A 76 24.88 3.12 -22.05
N SER A 77 25.61 3.07 -23.17
CA SER A 77 25.67 4.16 -24.14
C SER A 77 24.30 4.46 -24.73
N THR A 78 24.02 5.74 -24.95
CA THR A 78 22.79 6.22 -25.60
C THR A 78 22.94 6.40 -27.11
N HIS A 79 24.18 6.45 -27.59
CA HIS A 79 24.54 6.72 -28.98
C HIS A 79 25.69 5.78 -29.36
N MET A 80 25.40 4.52 -29.72
CA MET A 80 26.45 3.62 -30.21
C MET A 80 26.91 4.10 -31.60
N TRP A 81 28.20 4.42 -31.77
CA TRP A 81 28.80 4.64 -33.09
C TRP A 81 29.04 3.28 -33.76
N GLY A 82 28.39 3.03 -34.90
CA GLY A 82 28.72 1.93 -35.82
C GLY A 82 27.85 0.67 -35.75
N VAL A 83 27.03 0.49 -34.71
CA VAL A 83 25.94 -0.48 -34.67
C VAL A 83 24.70 0.31 -34.27
N SER A 84 23.80 0.52 -35.21
CA SER A 84 22.56 1.27 -35.02
C SER A 84 21.85 0.92 -33.69
N PRO A 85 21.67 1.84 -32.73
CA PRO A 85 20.62 1.70 -31.73
C PRO A 85 19.30 2.14 -32.40
N THR A 86 18.88 1.48 -33.50
CA THR A 86 17.73 1.98 -34.30
C THR A 86 16.58 0.99 -34.43
N LEU A 87 16.40 0.07 -33.48
CA LEU A 87 15.23 -0.81 -33.51
C LEU A 87 14.48 -0.93 -32.18
N THR A 88 14.98 -0.35 -31.09
CA THR A 88 14.24 -0.36 -29.82
C THR A 88 13.43 0.93 -29.69
N PRO A 89 12.11 0.84 -29.41
CA PRO A 89 11.32 2.00 -29.04
C PRO A 89 11.99 2.76 -27.89
N ASN A 90 11.83 4.08 -27.85
CA ASN A 90 12.24 4.88 -26.69
C ASN A 90 11.31 4.58 -25.50
N TRP A 91 11.49 3.42 -24.88
CA TRP A 91 10.69 2.97 -23.75
C TRP A 91 10.71 3.95 -22.60
N ARG A 92 11.83 4.67 -22.41
CA ARG A 92 11.93 5.72 -21.40
C ARG A 92 10.91 6.85 -21.66
N GLY A 93 10.81 7.31 -22.91
CA GLY A 93 9.79 8.29 -23.31
C GLY A 93 8.36 7.79 -23.08
N PHE A 94 8.07 6.52 -23.38
CA PHE A 94 6.76 5.91 -23.11
C PHE A 94 6.45 5.79 -21.61
N VAL A 95 7.44 5.40 -20.80
CA VAL A 95 7.29 5.25 -19.35
C VAL A 95 7.14 6.60 -18.65
N GLU A 96 7.85 7.63 -19.10
CA GLU A 96 7.77 8.99 -18.54
C GLU A 96 6.53 9.77 -19.03
N GLY A 97 6.00 9.43 -20.22
CA GLY A 97 4.87 10.14 -20.84
C GLY A 97 3.47 9.59 -20.54
N GLY A 98 3.35 8.47 -19.82
CA GLY A 98 2.07 7.85 -19.49
C GLY A 98 1.21 8.71 -18.54
N THR A 99 -0.12 8.64 -18.70
CA THR A 99 -1.07 9.31 -17.79
C THR A 99 -1.14 8.64 -16.41
N PHE A 100 -0.77 7.37 -16.32
CA PHE A 100 -0.69 6.63 -15.06
C PHE A 100 0.66 6.87 -14.39
N LEU A 101 0.68 7.76 -13.41
CA LEU A 101 1.90 8.22 -12.75
C LEU A 101 2.52 7.12 -11.86
N PRO A 102 3.86 7.06 -11.78
CA PRO A 102 4.52 6.18 -10.83
C PRO A 102 4.22 6.58 -9.38
N ASN A 103 4.36 5.62 -8.47
CA ASN A 103 4.31 5.91 -7.03
C ASN A 103 5.38 6.93 -6.61
N LEU A 104 5.10 7.64 -5.51
CA LEU A 104 5.99 8.65 -4.94
C LEU A 104 7.42 8.08 -4.79
N PRO A 105 8.48 8.80 -5.24
CA PRO A 105 9.86 8.29 -5.22
C PRO A 105 10.32 7.83 -3.84
N LEU A 106 9.97 8.57 -2.78
CA LEU A 106 10.32 8.25 -1.40
C LEU A 106 9.66 6.95 -0.92
N LEU A 107 8.36 6.76 -1.23
CA LEU A 107 7.63 5.53 -0.93
C LEU A 107 8.22 4.32 -1.65
N ARG A 108 8.61 4.49 -2.93
CA ARG A 108 9.29 3.44 -3.70
C ARG A 108 10.64 3.08 -3.10
N HIS A 109 11.42 4.07 -2.66
CA HIS A 109 12.71 3.84 -2.03
C HIS A 109 12.56 3.04 -0.73
N ILE A 110 11.68 3.46 0.19
CA ILE A 110 11.46 2.76 1.46
C ILE A 110 11.00 1.32 1.21
N ARG A 111 10.06 1.11 0.28
CA ARG A 111 9.61 -0.24 -0.09
C ARG A 111 10.73 -1.10 -0.66
N ALA A 112 11.59 -0.55 -1.51
CA ALA A 112 12.71 -1.27 -2.09
C ALA A 112 13.72 -1.71 -1.01
N GLU A 113 14.05 -0.83 -0.06
CA GLU A 113 14.95 -1.16 1.05
C GLU A 113 14.37 -2.28 1.93
N VAL A 114 13.10 -2.16 2.32
CA VAL A 114 12.41 -3.17 3.15
C VAL A 114 12.30 -4.53 2.42
N GLN A 115 12.20 -4.54 1.09
CA GLN A 115 12.17 -5.77 0.30
C GLN A 115 13.55 -6.40 0.09
N GLN A 116 14.61 -5.59 0.04
CA GLN A 116 15.97 -6.06 -0.25
C GLN A 116 16.78 -6.41 1.00
N ASN A 117 16.40 -5.88 2.17
CA ASN A 117 17.12 -6.10 3.42
C ASN A 117 16.19 -6.72 4.47
N GLU A 118 16.39 -8.01 4.73
CA GLU A 118 15.62 -8.80 5.71
C GLU A 118 15.86 -8.35 7.16
N ASN A 119 16.96 -7.64 7.44
CA ASN A 119 17.26 -7.15 8.80
C ASN A 119 16.45 -5.90 9.17
N ILE A 120 15.76 -5.27 8.22
CA ILE A 120 15.02 -4.04 8.51
C ILE A 120 13.81 -4.34 9.40
N ILE A 121 13.75 -3.68 10.55
CA ILE A 121 12.56 -3.64 11.39
C ILE A 121 11.52 -2.75 10.71
N ASP A 122 10.45 -3.38 10.22
CA ASP A 122 9.45 -2.77 9.35
C ASP A 122 8.26 -2.20 10.14
N PHE A 123 8.36 -0.93 10.56
CA PHE A 123 7.22 -0.11 10.99
C PHE A 123 6.58 0.68 9.84
N ALA A 124 7.03 0.47 8.60
CA ALA A 124 6.59 1.22 7.43
C ALA A 124 5.33 0.60 6.82
N ASN A 125 5.34 -0.70 6.57
CA ASN A 125 4.25 -1.40 5.88
C ASN A 125 3.04 -1.59 6.79
N GLY A 126 1.86 -1.21 6.27
CA GLY A 126 0.60 -1.35 6.99
C GLY A 126 0.01 -2.74 6.96
N GLU A 127 0.80 -3.81 6.92
CA GLU A 127 0.31 -5.18 6.80
C GLU A 127 0.33 -5.91 8.13
N LEU A 128 -0.34 -7.07 8.20
CA LEU A 128 -0.22 -7.98 9.33
C LEU A 128 1.04 -8.84 9.18
N GLY A 129 1.66 -9.22 10.30
CA GLY A 129 2.75 -10.20 10.31
C GLY A 129 2.22 -11.61 10.01
N CYS A 130 3.05 -12.48 9.45
CA CYS A 130 2.63 -13.85 9.11
C CYS A 130 2.15 -14.65 10.33
N ASN A 131 2.72 -14.35 11.50
CA ASN A 131 2.31 -14.93 12.78
C ASN A 131 0.87 -14.56 13.21
N LEU A 132 0.27 -13.53 12.59
CA LEU A 132 -1.11 -13.10 12.86
C LEU A 132 -2.13 -13.71 11.89
N TYR A 133 -1.69 -14.45 10.86
CA TYR A 133 -2.57 -15.07 9.89
C TYR A 133 -3.24 -16.33 10.47
N PRO A 134 -4.49 -16.65 10.09
CA PRO A 134 -5.16 -17.88 10.53
C PRO A 134 -4.68 -19.11 9.76
N HIS A 135 -3.38 -19.42 9.85
CA HIS A 135 -2.75 -20.51 9.10
C HIS A 135 -3.44 -21.86 9.32
N ASP A 136 -3.73 -22.20 10.58
CA ASP A 136 -4.35 -23.49 10.92
C ASP A 136 -5.75 -23.61 10.33
N GLN A 137 -6.58 -22.57 10.44
CA GLN A 137 -7.92 -22.58 9.87
C GLN A 137 -7.88 -22.68 8.34
N LEU A 138 -6.98 -21.93 7.69
CA LEU A 138 -6.82 -21.98 6.23
C LEU A 138 -6.32 -23.35 5.75
N GLN A 139 -5.36 -23.96 6.47
CA GLN A 139 -4.88 -25.31 6.14
C GLN A 139 -5.97 -26.37 6.30
N THR A 140 -6.76 -26.28 7.37
CA THR A 140 -7.91 -27.17 7.59
C THR A 140 -8.90 -27.08 6.43
N ILE A 141 -9.27 -25.87 6.01
CA ILE A 141 -10.18 -25.67 4.86
C ILE A 141 -9.58 -26.29 3.59
N LEU A 142 -8.31 -26.05 3.30
CA LEU A 142 -7.64 -26.59 2.11
C LEU A 142 -7.57 -28.12 2.10
N ARG A 143 -7.50 -28.75 3.28
CA ARG A 143 -7.45 -30.21 3.42
C ARG A 143 -8.85 -30.84 3.33
N GLU A 144 -9.86 -30.20 3.91
CA GLU A 144 -11.16 -30.82 4.17
C GLU A 144 -12.24 -30.42 3.18
N GLN A 145 -12.13 -29.24 2.56
CA GLN A 145 -13.14 -28.74 1.63
C GLN A 145 -12.72 -29.03 0.17
N PRO A 146 -13.49 -29.85 -0.57
CA PRO A 146 -13.19 -30.11 -1.97
C PRO A 146 -13.52 -28.88 -2.82
N LEU A 147 -12.59 -28.49 -3.69
CA LEU A 147 -12.83 -27.46 -4.70
C LEU A 147 -13.62 -28.08 -5.87
N THR A 148 -14.95 -28.07 -5.77
CA THR A 148 -15.87 -28.62 -6.78
C THR A 148 -16.42 -27.58 -7.73
N GLN A 149 -16.11 -26.31 -7.49
CA GLN A 149 -16.55 -25.17 -8.28
C GLN A 149 -15.95 -25.18 -9.68
N SER A 150 -16.67 -24.57 -10.63
CA SER A 150 -16.12 -24.29 -11.95
C SER A 150 -14.90 -23.38 -11.83
N LEU A 151 -13.80 -23.76 -12.46
CA LEU A 151 -12.59 -22.95 -12.58
C LEU A 151 -12.63 -22.02 -13.80
N SER A 152 -13.83 -21.81 -14.38
CA SER A 152 -14.06 -20.87 -15.47
C SER A 152 -14.16 -19.43 -14.96
N TYR A 153 -14.20 -18.47 -15.87
CA TYR A 153 -14.49 -17.09 -15.52
C TYR A 153 -15.87 -16.96 -14.86
N ASP A 154 -15.90 -16.29 -13.71
CA ASP A 154 -17.09 -16.10 -12.89
C ASP A 154 -17.81 -14.78 -13.23
N HIS A 155 -18.93 -14.52 -12.57
CA HIS A 155 -19.70 -13.30 -12.72
C HIS A 155 -18.82 -12.03 -12.52
N PRO A 156 -19.02 -10.95 -13.31
CA PRO A 156 -18.26 -9.70 -13.18
C PRO A 156 -18.34 -8.98 -11.82
N GLN A 157 -19.28 -9.36 -10.95
CA GLN A 157 -19.34 -8.91 -9.54
C GLN A 157 -18.53 -9.78 -8.58
N GLY A 158 -18.03 -10.94 -9.03
CA GLY A 158 -17.38 -11.96 -8.22
C GLY A 158 -18.29 -13.11 -7.83
N TYR A 159 -17.67 -14.09 -7.18
CA TYR A 159 -18.24 -15.38 -6.83
C TYR A 159 -19.49 -15.23 -5.96
N LEU A 160 -20.62 -15.72 -6.48
CA LEU A 160 -21.93 -15.51 -5.86
C LEU A 160 -22.01 -16.07 -4.42
N PRO A 161 -21.57 -17.30 -4.11
CA PRO A 161 -21.51 -17.80 -2.74
C PRO A 161 -20.67 -16.92 -1.81
N LEU A 162 -19.56 -16.35 -2.29
CA LEU A 162 -18.81 -15.38 -1.48
C LEU A 162 -19.64 -14.11 -1.25
N ARG A 163 -20.32 -13.57 -2.26
CA ARG A 163 -21.18 -12.38 -2.07
C ARG A 163 -22.27 -12.64 -1.03
N GLN A 164 -22.90 -13.82 -1.05
CA GLN A 164 -23.89 -14.23 -0.05
C GLN A 164 -23.28 -14.36 1.36
N ALA A 165 -22.08 -14.92 1.48
CA ALA A 165 -21.36 -14.99 2.75
C ALA A 165 -21.00 -13.58 3.27
N VAL A 166 -20.59 -12.66 2.38
CA VAL A 166 -20.31 -11.26 2.71
C VAL A 166 -21.57 -10.54 3.17
N VAL A 167 -22.75 -10.76 2.58
CA VAL A 167 -24.02 -10.19 3.09
C VAL A 167 -24.24 -10.57 4.56
N LYS A 168 -24.09 -11.86 4.90
CA LYS A 168 -24.22 -12.35 6.28
C LYS A 168 -23.20 -11.70 7.21
N TYR A 169 -21.94 -11.66 6.78
CA TYR A 169 -20.84 -11.03 7.51
C TYR A 169 -21.10 -9.55 7.81
N MET A 170 -21.51 -8.78 6.80
CA MET A 170 -21.79 -7.35 6.89
C MET A 170 -22.94 -7.07 7.87
N LYS A 171 -24.00 -7.88 7.82
CA LYS A 171 -25.15 -7.76 8.73
C LYS A 171 -24.78 -8.11 10.17
N GLU A 172 -24.04 -9.21 10.37
CA GLU A 172 -23.70 -9.69 11.70
C GLU A 172 -22.71 -8.77 12.41
N TYR A 173 -21.59 -8.43 11.75
CA TYR A 173 -20.45 -7.77 12.38
C TYR A 173 -20.41 -6.26 12.19
N LEU A 174 -20.91 -5.75 11.07
CA LEU A 174 -20.84 -4.33 10.72
C LEU A 174 -22.19 -3.61 10.78
N LYS A 175 -23.29 -4.36 10.98
CA LYS A 175 -24.67 -3.85 10.99
C LYS A 175 -25.02 -3.11 9.69
N VAL A 176 -24.43 -3.53 8.58
CA VAL A 176 -24.73 -3.00 7.24
C VAL A 176 -25.71 -3.94 6.56
N GLU A 177 -26.86 -3.41 6.17
CA GLU A 177 -27.81 -4.13 5.31
C GLU A 177 -27.37 -4.02 3.85
N ALA A 178 -27.29 -5.15 3.16
CA ALA A 178 -26.87 -5.26 1.76
C ALA A 178 -27.51 -6.50 1.13
N THR A 179 -27.60 -6.52 -0.20
CA THR A 179 -27.93 -7.72 -0.99
C THR A 179 -26.73 -8.14 -1.83
N GLU A 180 -26.73 -9.36 -2.33
CA GLU A 180 -25.68 -9.86 -3.23
C GLU A 180 -25.55 -9.02 -4.51
N GLN A 181 -26.63 -8.40 -5.00
CA GLN A 181 -26.61 -7.50 -6.17
C GLN A 181 -25.95 -6.15 -5.86
N SER A 182 -26.00 -5.71 -4.60
CA SER A 182 -25.36 -4.46 -4.15
C SER A 182 -23.88 -4.63 -3.79
N ILE A 183 -23.32 -5.84 -3.93
CA ILE A 183 -21.93 -6.18 -3.59
C ILE A 183 -21.14 -6.50 -4.85
N MET A 184 -19.93 -5.95 -4.93
CA MET A 184 -18.90 -6.37 -5.86
C MET A 184 -17.65 -6.77 -5.09
N ILE A 185 -17.15 -7.99 -5.34
CA ILE A 185 -15.87 -8.47 -4.81
C ILE A 185 -14.74 -7.81 -5.58
N THR A 186 -13.67 -7.46 -4.86
CA THR A 186 -12.49 -6.79 -5.40
C THR A 186 -11.20 -7.41 -4.88
N SER A 187 -10.11 -7.16 -5.60
CA SER A 187 -8.73 -7.46 -5.21
C SER A 187 -8.24 -6.50 -4.11
N GLY A 188 -8.95 -6.48 -2.99
CA GLY A 188 -8.77 -5.54 -1.88
C GLY A 188 -9.38 -4.15 -2.12
N ALA A 189 -9.28 -3.28 -1.10
CA ALA A 189 -9.88 -1.93 -1.11
C ALA A 189 -9.32 -1.03 -2.23
N GLN A 190 -8.02 -1.14 -2.54
CA GLN A 190 -7.39 -0.29 -3.55
C GLN A 190 -7.95 -0.51 -4.96
N GLN A 191 -8.36 -1.74 -5.33
CA GLN A 191 -9.01 -1.97 -6.63
C GLN A 191 -10.40 -1.30 -6.66
N ALA A 192 -11.15 -1.34 -5.55
CA ALA A 192 -12.43 -0.65 -5.45
C ALA A 192 -12.26 0.87 -5.64
N LEU A 193 -11.28 1.48 -4.96
CA LEU A 193 -10.96 2.91 -5.13
C LEU A 193 -10.57 3.23 -6.58
N HIS A 194 -9.79 2.37 -7.23
CA HIS A 194 -9.42 2.55 -8.64
C HIS A 194 -10.65 2.56 -9.55
N LEU A 195 -11.54 1.58 -9.41
CA LEU A 195 -12.77 1.49 -10.19
C LEU A 195 -13.68 2.69 -9.95
N ILE A 196 -13.86 3.10 -8.68
CA ILE A 196 -14.65 4.28 -8.30
C ILE A 196 -14.11 5.53 -9.01
N VAL A 197 -12.81 5.80 -8.92
CA VAL A 197 -12.21 7.00 -9.51
C VAL A 197 -12.28 6.98 -11.04
N GLN A 198 -11.99 5.85 -11.67
CA GLN A 198 -11.99 5.74 -13.14
C GLN A 198 -13.39 5.78 -13.75
N CYS A 199 -14.42 5.30 -13.03
CA CYS A 199 -15.75 5.12 -13.61
C CYS A 199 -16.76 6.19 -13.20
N LEU A 200 -16.58 6.81 -12.01
CA LEU A 200 -17.56 7.73 -11.42
C LEU A 200 -17.09 9.18 -11.39
N LEU A 201 -15.82 9.44 -11.73
CA LEU A 201 -15.25 10.78 -11.80
C LEU A 201 -14.68 11.05 -13.19
N ASN A 202 -14.63 12.32 -13.57
CA ASN A 202 -14.01 12.79 -14.81
C ASN A 202 -12.82 13.69 -14.50
N PRO A 203 -11.83 13.79 -15.42
CA PRO A 203 -10.77 14.79 -15.32
C PRO A 203 -11.35 16.19 -15.08
N GLY A 204 -10.81 16.91 -14.10
CA GLY A 204 -11.28 18.23 -13.68
C GLY A 204 -12.34 18.21 -12.57
N ASP A 205 -12.89 17.04 -12.22
CA ASP A 205 -13.81 16.93 -11.08
C ASP A 205 -13.12 17.23 -9.75
N ALA A 206 -13.88 17.79 -8.83
CA ALA A 206 -13.43 18.16 -7.49
C ALA A 206 -13.86 17.09 -6.48
N VAL A 207 -12.92 16.61 -5.66
CA VAL A 207 -13.17 15.69 -4.54
C VAL A 207 -12.49 16.19 -3.29
N ALA A 208 -12.90 15.68 -2.13
CA ALA A 208 -12.29 16.03 -0.86
C ALA A 208 -11.77 14.80 -0.11
N PHE A 209 -10.59 14.92 0.50
CA PHE A 209 -9.98 13.89 1.35
C PHE A 209 -9.74 14.44 2.73
N GLU A 210 -9.77 13.56 3.73
CA GLU A 210 -9.11 13.82 5.01
C GLU A 210 -7.67 14.33 4.81
N SER A 211 -7.24 15.25 5.67
CA SER A 211 -5.90 15.81 5.64
C SER A 211 -5.31 15.77 7.05
N PRO A 212 -4.32 14.89 7.32
CA PRO A 212 -3.65 13.97 6.37
C PRO A 212 -4.48 12.72 6.00
N SER A 213 -4.10 12.02 4.92
CA SER A 213 -4.78 10.79 4.47
C SER A 213 -3.88 9.86 3.64
N HIS A 214 -4.14 8.55 3.73
CA HIS A 214 -3.61 7.54 2.80
C HIS A 214 -3.90 7.83 1.33
N CYS A 215 -5.01 8.52 1.01
CA CYS A 215 -5.36 8.86 -0.37
C CYS A 215 -4.28 9.71 -1.06
N TYR A 216 -3.53 10.55 -0.33
CA TYR A 216 -2.42 11.33 -0.90
C TYR A 216 -1.25 10.47 -1.38
N SER A 217 -1.09 9.26 -0.82
CA SER A 217 -0.04 8.33 -1.24
C SER A 217 -0.36 7.59 -2.54
N LEU A 218 -1.60 7.72 -3.04
CA LEU A 218 -2.08 7.04 -4.25
C LEU A 218 -1.99 7.99 -5.46
N PRO A 219 -1.12 7.72 -6.46
CA PRO A 219 -1.03 8.53 -7.68
C PRO A 219 -2.31 8.51 -8.55
N LEU A 220 -3.27 7.64 -8.20
CA LEU A 220 -4.51 7.41 -8.92
C LEU A 220 -5.27 8.70 -9.22
N PHE A 221 -5.44 9.57 -8.23
CA PHE A 221 -6.26 10.76 -8.37
C PHE A 221 -5.61 11.80 -9.30
N GLN A 222 -4.29 11.97 -9.19
CA GLN A 222 -3.52 12.83 -10.08
C GLN A 222 -3.50 12.26 -11.51
N SER A 223 -3.34 10.94 -11.63
CA SER A 223 -3.38 10.23 -12.92
C SER A 223 -4.73 10.39 -13.64
N ALA A 224 -5.82 10.44 -12.86
CA ALA A 224 -7.17 10.68 -13.37
C ALA A 224 -7.50 12.18 -13.57
N GLY A 225 -6.56 13.09 -13.31
CA GLY A 225 -6.77 14.54 -13.46
C GLY A 225 -7.78 15.13 -12.46
N ILE A 226 -7.94 14.52 -11.28
CA ILE A 226 -8.90 14.94 -10.26
C ILE A 226 -8.32 16.07 -9.40
N ARG A 227 -9.14 17.09 -9.12
CA ARG A 227 -8.82 18.19 -8.21
C ARG A 227 -9.13 17.77 -6.77
N ILE A 228 -8.10 17.74 -5.94
CA ILE A 228 -8.19 17.26 -4.56
C ILE A 228 -8.23 18.46 -3.61
N PHE A 229 -9.20 18.47 -2.70
CA PHE A 229 -9.34 19.47 -1.65
C PHE A 229 -9.18 18.84 -0.26
N PRO A 230 -8.35 19.42 0.63
CA PRO A 230 -8.14 18.89 1.96
C PRO A 230 -9.32 19.17 2.89
N LEU A 231 -9.69 18.17 3.69
CA LEU A 231 -10.58 18.26 4.86
C LEU A 231 -9.74 17.99 6.11
N PRO A 232 -9.38 19.04 6.88
CA PRO A 232 -8.59 18.86 8.09
C PRO A 232 -9.21 17.86 9.07
N VAL A 233 -8.37 17.01 9.65
CA VAL A 233 -8.76 16.04 10.68
C VAL A 233 -8.32 16.56 12.03
N ASP A 234 -9.27 16.73 12.95
CA ASP A 234 -9.00 16.99 14.37
C ASP A 234 -9.19 15.69 15.20
N GLU A 235 -9.17 15.79 16.53
CA GLU A 235 -9.37 14.67 17.47
C GLU A 235 -10.73 13.96 17.36
N HIS A 236 -11.68 14.54 16.62
CA HIS A 236 -13.03 14.04 16.38
C HIS A 236 -13.30 13.72 14.90
N GLY A 237 -12.27 13.68 14.07
CA GLY A 237 -12.37 13.45 12.63
C GLY A 237 -12.50 14.75 11.84
N ILE A 238 -13.04 14.69 10.62
CA ILE A 238 -13.33 15.91 9.84
C ILE A 238 -14.44 16.74 10.50
N ASN A 239 -14.42 18.05 10.30
CA ASN A 239 -15.57 18.90 10.61
C ASN A 239 -16.57 18.89 9.43
N PRO A 240 -17.84 18.48 9.63
CA PRO A 240 -18.82 18.49 8.53
C PRO A 240 -19.07 19.86 7.92
N ASP A 241 -18.91 20.96 8.66
CA ASP A 241 -19.15 22.30 8.09
C ASP A 241 -18.13 22.68 7.00
N ASP A 242 -16.91 22.14 7.09
CA ASP A 242 -15.85 22.35 6.08
C ASP A 242 -16.27 21.75 4.72
N VAL A 243 -17.05 20.65 4.73
CA VAL A 243 -17.62 20.06 3.51
C VAL A 243 -18.55 21.03 2.81
N GLN A 244 -19.39 21.74 3.57
CA GLN A 244 -20.31 22.74 3.02
C GLN A 244 -19.54 23.91 2.39
N GLU A 245 -18.47 24.36 3.04
CA GLU A 245 -17.61 25.41 2.52
C GLU A 245 -16.90 24.99 1.22
N LEU A 246 -16.30 23.80 1.20
CA LEU A 246 -15.65 23.26 0.01
C LEU A 246 -16.65 23.07 -1.14
N TYR A 247 -17.87 22.62 -0.86
CA TYR A 247 -18.91 22.51 -1.87
C TYR A 247 -19.28 23.86 -2.47
N ARG A 248 -19.44 24.91 -1.65
CA ARG A 248 -19.74 26.27 -2.14
C ARG A 248 -18.63 26.82 -3.03
N LYS A 249 -17.36 26.59 -2.66
CA LYS A 249 -16.19 27.13 -3.38
C LYS A 249 -15.81 26.34 -4.61
N HIS A 250 -15.92 25.01 -4.57
CA HIS A 250 -15.31 24.12 -5.55
C HIS A 250 -16.26 23.10 -6.17
N ARG A 251 -17.50 23.00 -5.67
CA ARG A 251 -18.51 22.03 -6.12
C ARG A 251 -17.97 20.60 -6.07
N ILE A 252 -17.41 20.22 -4.92
CA ILE A 252 -16.93 18.85 -4.69
C ILE A 252 -18.06 17.84 -4.94
N LYS A 253 -17.75 16.73 -5.63
CA LYS A 253 -18.70 15.69 -6.00
C LYS A 253 -18.66 14.47 -5.07
N MET A 254 -17.50 14.23 -4.46
CA MET A 254 -17.25 13.03 -3.66
C MET A 254 -16.27 13.31 -2.53
N ILE A 255 -16.43 12.60 -1.41
CA ILE A 255 -15.54 12.67 -0.25
C ILE A 255 -15.02 11.27 0.05
N PHE A 256 -13.72 11.13 0.33
CA PHE A 256 -13.10 9.87 0.73
C PHE A 256 -12.66 9.95 2.19
N LEU A 257 -13.14 9.02 3.01
CA LEU A 257 -12.94 9.02 4.46
C LEU A 257 -12.55 7.64 4.98
N ASN A 258 -11.80 7.63 6.08
CA ASN A 258 -11.63 6.45 6.95
C ASN A 258 -12.25 6.76 8.34
N PRO A 259 -13.58 6.62 8.52
CA PRO A 259 -14.27 7.06 9.74
C PRO A 259 -13.84 6.31 11.01
N ASN A 260 -13.38 5.07 10.86
CA ASN A 260 -12.92 4.21 11.95
C ASN A 260 -11.42 3.97 11.81
N PHE A 261 -10.64 4.44 12.80
CA PHE A 261 -9.17 4.31 12.83
C PHE A 261 -8.50 4.88 11.59
N GLN A 262 -8.70 6.18 11.39
CA GLN A 262 -8.27 6.96 10.23
C GLN A 262 -6.80 6.71 9.87
N ASN A 263 -6.47 6.53 8.60
CA ASN A 263 -5.08 6.36 8.17
C ASN A 263 -4.53 7.66 7.60
N PRO A 264 -3.59 8.35 8.28
CA PRO A 264 -2.64 7.77 9.24
C PRO A 264 -2.92 8.03 10.73
N THR A 265 -3.85 8.92 11.09
CA THR A 265 -3.93 9.51 12.45
C THR A 265 -4.40 8.58 13.55
N GLY A 266 -5.10 7.51 13.22
CA GLY A 266 -5.79 6.61 14.15
C GLY A 266 -7.11 7.17 14.68
N THR A 267 -7.48 8.40 14.33
CA THR A 267 -8.68 9.07 14.86
C THR A 267 -9.97 8.39 14.41
N MET A 268 -11.02 8.50 15.21
CA MET A 268 -12.38 8.10 14.84
C MET A 268 -13.27 9.33 14.61
N LEU A 269 -14.09 9.28 13.57
CA LEU A 269 -15.12 10.29 13.33
C LEU A 269 -16.19 10.22 14.43
N HIS A 270 -16.37 11.31 15.16
CA HIS A 270 -17.28 11.36 16.31
C HIS A 270 -18.73 11.07 15.90
N PRO A 271 -19.53 10.31 16.70
CA PRO A 271 -20.90 9.91 16.33
C PRO A 271 -21.82 11.07 15.90
N ASN A 272 -21.75 12.22 16.58
CA ASN A 272 -22.54 13.40 16.21
C ASN A 272 -22.14 13.97 14.83
N ARG A 273 -20.84 13.92 14.50
CA ARG A 273 -20.34 14.38 13.20
C ARG A 273 -20.73 13.43 12.07
N ARG A 274 -20.83 12.11 12.33
CA ARG A 274 -21.32 11.12 11.35
C ARG A 274 -22.73 11.45 10.86
N LYS A 275 -23.67 11.67 11.78
CA LYS A 275 -25.07 12.01 11.44
C LYS A 275 -25.16 13.32 10.67
N LYS A 276 -24.47 14.36 11.15
CA LYS A 276 -24.43 15.67 10.48
C LYS A 276 -23.84 15.57 9.07
N LEU A 277 -22.74 14.83 8.91
CA LEU A 277 -22.09 14.60 7.62
C LEU A 277 -23.03 13.90 6.62
N LEU A 278 -23.69 12.81 7.05
CA LEU A 278 -24.63 12.08 6.19
C LEU A 278 -25.78 12.95 5.72
N SER A 279 -26.42 13.69 6.64
CA SER A 279 -27.50 14.63 6.28
C SER A 279 -27.00 15.70 5.31
N LEU A 280 -25.85 16.32 5.59
CA LEU A 280 -25.29 17.36 4.75
C LEU A 280 -24.93 16.86 3.34
N CYS A 281 -24.30 15.69 3.24
CA CYS A 281 -23.93 15.09 1.97
C CYS A 281 -25.17 14.67 1.15
N ALA A 282 -26.22 14.18 1.80
CA ALA A 282 -27.48 13.88 1.14
C ALA A 282 -28.13 15.16 0.57
N ASP A 283 -28.21 16.22 1.37
CA ASP A 283 -28.78 17.52 0.96
C ASP A 283 -28.02 18.13 -0.24
N LEU A 284 -26.69 18.03 -0.22
CA LEU A 284 -25.81 18.56 -1.26
C LEU A 284 -25.58 17.60 -2.44
N ARG A 285 -26.10 16.36 -2.36
CA ARG A 285 -25.89 15.28 -3.34
C ARG A 285 -24.42 14.95 -3.57
N ILE A 286 -23.64 14.92 -2.49
CA ILE A 286 -22.22 14.57 -2.48
C ILE A 286 -22.10 13.11 -2.08
N ALA A 287 -21.46 12.29 -2.91
CA ALA A 287 -21.23 10.88 -2.57
C ALA A 287 -20.13 10.75 -1.50
N ILE A 288 -20.29 9.79 -0.59
CA ILE A 288 -19.26 9.45 0.39
C ILE A 288 -18.67 8.09 0.02
N VAL A 289 -17.35 8.01 -0.08
CA VAL A 289 -16.59 6.77 -0.14
C VAL A 289 -16.04 6.51 1.26
N GLU A 290 -16.64 5.55 1.95
CA GLU A 290 -16.16 5.05 3.24
C GLU A 290 -15.18 3.90 2.98
N ASP A 291 -13.88 4.18 3.07
CA ASP A 291 -12.82 3.16 3.03
C ASP A 291 -12.59 2.64 4.45
N ASP A 292 -12.94 1.39 4.71
CA ASP A 292 -12.96 0.85 6.06
C ASP A 292 -12.27 -0.52 6.16
N PRO A 293 -10.94 -0.61 6.03
CA PRO A 293 -10.23 -1.87 6.22
C PRO A 293 -10.05 -2.28 7.69
N SER A 294 -10.47 -1.44 8.66
CA SER A 294 -10.01 -1.53 10.05
C SER A 294 -11.10 -1.46 11.13
N SER A 295 -12.38 -1.21 10.82
CA SER A 295 -13.44 -1.04 11.84
C SER A 295 -13.57 -2.18 12.83
N LEU A 296 -13.26 -3.41 12.41
CA LEU A 296 -13.28 -4.58 13.28
C LEU A 296 -11.96 -4.81 14.02
N LEU A 297 -11.02 -3.89 13.99
CA LEU A 297 -9.75 -3.94 14.72
C LEU A 297 -9.76 -3.02 15.95
N THR A 298 -10.88 -2.93 16.67
CA THR A 298 -10.90 -2.31 18.00
C THR A 298 -10.02 -3.11 18.96
N LEU A 299 -9.15 -2.42 19.69
CA LEU A 299 -8.25 -3.01 20.68
C LEU A 299 -8.79 -2.86 22.11
N GLU A 300 -9.76 -1.97 22.30
CA GLU A 300 -10.51 -1.87 23.54
C GLU A 300 -11.70 -2.84 23.54
N ASN A 301 -12.09 -3.32 24.73
CA ASN A 301 -13.33 -4.07 24.95
C ASN A 301 -14.58 -3.17 24.84
N LYS A 302 -14.64 -2.34 23.80
CA LYS A 302 -15.78 -1.50 23.45
C LYS A 302 -16.31 -1.93 22.09
N GLN A 303 -17.60 -1.76 21.90
CA GLN A 303 -18.23 -1.99 20.61
C GLN A 303 -17.68 -0.95 19.61
N PRO A 304 -17.31 -1.35 18.38
CA PRO A 304 -16.83 -0.42 17.37
C PRO A 304 -17.91 0.62 17.04
N CYS A 305 -17.48 1.85 16.72
CA CYS A 305 -18.40 2.89 16.26
C CYS A 305 -19.10 2.43 14.96
N PRO A 306 -20.40 2.73 14.79
CA PRO A 306 -21.15 2.33 13.59
C PRO A 306 -20.53 2.96 12.35
N THR A 307 -20.34 2.18 11.28
CA THR A 307 -19.89 2.70 9.96
C THR A 307 -20.87 3.73 9.45
N LEU A 308 -20.44 4.67 8.60
CA LEU A 308 -21.36 5.59 7.92
C LEU A 308 -22.40 4.80 7.12
N LYS A 309 -21.99 3.71 6.48
CA LYS A 309 -22.90 2.87 5.69
C LYS A 309 -24.01 2.22 6.53
N SER A 310 -23.72 1.80 7.76
CA SER A 310 -24.72 1.15 8.63
C SER A 310 -25.87 2.07 9.07
N ILE A 311 -25.66 3.39 9.00
CA ILE A 311 -26.64 4.41 9.37
C ILE A 311 -27.05 5.28 8.16
N ASP A 312 -26.71 4.86 6.94
CA ASP A 312 -27.03 5.55 5.69
C ASP A 312 -28.43 5.16 5.20
N GLU A 313 -29.40 6.04 5.40
CA GLU A 313 -30.79 5.83 4.96
C GLU A 313 -31.03 6.28 3.50
N ASN A 314 -30.15 7.13 2.96
CA ASN A 314 -30.34 7.79 1.66
C ASN A 314 -29.53 7.16 0.51
N GLY A 315 -28.77 6.10 0.79
CA GLY A 315 -27.88 5.47 -0.19
C GLY A 315 -26.72 6.36 -0.64
N THR A 316 -26.29 7.30 0.22
CA THR A 316 -25.23 8.28 -0.09
C THR A 316 -23.82 7.67 0.02
N VAL A 317 -23.68 6.55 0.72
CA VAL A 317 -22.38 5.93 1.02
C VAL A 317 -22.10 4.76 0.08
N ILE A 318 -20.97 4.84 -0.61
CA ILE A 318 -20.25 3.71 -1.21
C ILE A 318 -19.28 3.20 -0.14
N TYR A 319 -19.52 1.98 0.34
CA TYR A 319 -18.68 1.36 1.36
C TYR A 319 -17.62 0.49 0.70
N VAL A 320 -16.38 0.59 1.16
CA VAL A 320 -15.24 -0.21 0.67
C VAL A 320 -14.60 -0.92 1.85
N HIS A 321 -14.38 -2.23 1.72
CA HIS A 321 -13.82 -3.06 2.78
C HIS A 321 -12.72 -3.98 2.26
N SER A 322 -11.90 -4.49 3.18
CA SER A 322 -10.83 -5.43 2.84
C SER A 322 -10.46 -6.35 3.99
N LEU A 323 -10.15 -7.61 3.66
CA LEU A 323 -9.63 -8.60 4.61
C LEU A 323 -8.12 -8.51 4.80
N SER A 324 -7.42 -7.60 4.10
CA SER A 324 -5.96 -7.51 4.14
C SER A 324 -5.39 -7.15 5.51
N LYS A 325 -6.18 -6.56 6.41
CA LYS A 325 -5.77 -6.21 7.78
C LYS A 325 -6.33 -7.15 8.85
N MET A 326 -7.08 -8.18 8.42
CA MET A 326 -7.76 -9.10 9.33
C MET A 326 -7.39 -10.56 9.09
N ILE A 327 -7.18 -10.99 7.86
CA ILE A 327 -6.89 -12.39 7.54
C ILE A 327 -5.48 -12.51 6.97
N ALA A 328 -5.29 -12.08 5.72
CA ALA A 328 -3.99 -12.06 5.08
C ALA A 328 -4.01 -11.11 3.86
N PRO A 329 -3.02 -10.21 3.73
CA PRO A 329 -2.94 -9.30 2.58
C PRO A 329 -2.77 -10.06 1.25
N GLY A 330 -2.08 -11.21 1.26
CA GLY A 330 -1.82 -12.03 0.08
C GLY A 330 -3.04 -12.69 -0.55
N LEU A 331 -4.15 -12.84 0.19
CA LEU A 331 -5.40 -13.40 -0.36
C LEU A 331 -6.10 -12.43 -1.31
N ARG A 332 -5.79 -11.14 -1.24
CA ARG A 332 -6.35 -10.11 -2.13
C ARG A 332 -7.89 -10.17 -2.22
N VAL A 333 -8.58 -10.28 -1.08
CA VAL A 333 -10.05 -10.22 -1.03
C VAL A 333 -10.51 -8.95 -0.31
N GLY A 334 -11.35 -8.20 -1.00
CA GLY A 334 -12.13 -7.07 -0.48
C GLY A 334 -13.46 -6.99 -1.23
N TRP A 335 -14.25 -5.99 -0.92
CA TRP A 335 -15.51 -5.75 -1.61
C TRP A 335 -15.93 -4.30 -1.48
N LEU A 336 -16.87 -3.89 -2.32
CA LEU A 336 -17.61 -2.65 -2.17
C LEU A 336 -19.12 -2.93 -2.06
N VAL A 337 -19.82 -2.05 -1.34
CA VAL A 337 -21.29 -2.00 -1.28
C VAL A 337 -21.75 -0.66 -1.82
N ALA A 338 -22.59 -0.68 -2.85
CA ALA A 338 -23.09 0.52 -3.52
C ALA A 338 -24.48 0.28 -4.13
N PRO A 339 -25.19 1.33 -4.59
CA PRO A 339 -26.40 1.14 -5.39
C PRO A 339 -26.14 0.22 -6.59
N GLN A 340 -27.12 -0.61 -6.96
CA GLN A 340 -26.95 -1.63 -7.99
C GLN A 340 -26.43 -1.06 -9.32
N SER A 341 -26.92 0.11 -9.75
CA SER A 341 -26.45 0.80 -10.96
C SER A 341 -24.96 1.15 -10.91
N VAL A 342 -24.43 1.50 -9.74
CA VAL A 342 -23.00 1.74 -9.53
C VAL A 342 -22.26 0.41 -9.62
N VAL A 343 -22.73 -0.62 -8.92
CA VAL A 343 -22.10 -1.95 -8.93
C VAL A 343 -22.00 -2.53 -10.34
N GLU A 344 -23.07 -2.42 -11.13
CA GLU A 344 -23.11 -2.84 -12.54
C GLU A 344 -22.07 -2.09 -13.37
N ARG A 345 -22.02 -0.75 -13.25
CA ARG A 345 -21.06 0.09 -13.97
C ARG A 345 -19.60 -0.26 -13.64
N LEU A 346 -19.30 -0.49 -12.36
CA LEU A 346 -17.96 -0.85 -11.90
C LEU A 346 -17.57 -2.28 -12.31
N SER A 347 -18.54 -3.20 -12.30
CA SER A 347 -18.34 -4.59 -12.72
C SER A 347 -18.04 -4.70 -14.21
N ASP A 348 -18.77 -3.94 -15.04
CA ASP A 348 -18.51 -3.81 -16.47
C ASP A 348 -17.10 -3.26 -16.73
N ALA A 349 -16.71 -2.18 -16.06
CA ALA A 349 -15.36 -1.63 -16.18
C ALA A 349 -14.27 -2.65 -15.81
N ARG A 350 -14.45 -3.39 -14.72
CA ARG A 350 -13.51 -4.43 -14.32
C ARG A 350 -13.38 -5.51 -15.39
N HIS A 351 -14.49 -5.92 -16.00
CA HIS A 351 -14.48 -6.93 -17.06
C HIS A 351 -13.72 -6.46 -18.32
N GLN A 352 -13.68 -5.15 -18.59
CA GLN A 352 -12.85 -4.58 -19.65
C GLN A 352 -11.35 -4.58 -19.31
N MET A 353 -10.99 -4.57 -18.02
CA MET A 353 -9.59 -4.56 -17.54
C MET A 353 -9.02 -5.96 -17.32
N GLU A 354 -9.84 -6.89 -16.84
CA GLU A 354 -9.48 -8.28 -16.57
C GLU A 354 -10.65 -9.22 -16.86
N LEU A 355 -10.39 -10.39 -17.44
CA LEU A 355 -11.43 -11.36 -17.78
C LEU A 355 -12.14 -11.98 -16.55
N GLY A 356 -11.57 -11.85 -15.35
CA GLY A 356 -12.17 -12.27 -14.10
C GLY A 356 -11.18 -12.32 -12.94
N MET A 357 -11.70 -12.32 -11.71
CA MET A 357 -10.88 -12.54 -10.52
C MET A 357 -10.66 -14.04 -10.31
N SER A 358 -9.50 -14.40 -9.74
CA SER A 358 -9.27 -15.79 -9.35
C SER A 358 -10.38 -16.26 -8.40
N ILE A 359 -11.00 -17.40 -8.75
CA ILE A 359 -12.02 -18.03 -7.93
C ILE A 359 -11.45 -18.57 -6.62
N PHE A 360 -10.17 -18.97 -6.60
CA PHE A 360 -9.59 -19.70 -5.48
C PHE A 360 -9.57 -18.89 -4.17
N PRO A 361 -9.07 -17.64 -4.12
CA PRO A 361 -9.15 -16.85 -2.88
C PRO A 361 -10.59 -16.54 -2.47
N GLN A 362 -11.51 -16.41 -3.44
CA GLN A 362 -12.91 -16.14 -3.16
C GLN A 362 -13.61 -17.33 -2.52
N TRP A 363 -13.37 -18.52 -3.06
CA TRP A 363 -13.82 -19.80 -2.51
C TRP A 363 -13.25 -20.02 -1.11
N LEU A 364 -11.93 -19.82 -0.93
CA LEU A 364 -11.28 -20.02 0.37
C LEU A 364 -11.87 -19.13 1.46
N ILE A 365 -12.13 -17.86 1.15
CA ILE A 365 -12.78 -16.94 2.10
C ILE A 365 -14.25 -17.29 2.33
N GLN A 366 -14.97 -17.73 1.30
CA GLN A 366 -16.34 -18.19 1.46
C GLN A 366 -16.41 -19.39 2.40
N GLN A 367 -15.55 -20.38 2.22
CA GLN A 367 -15.42 -21.52 3.14
C GLN A 367 -15.00 -21.07 4.54
N PHE A 368 -14.09 -20.10 4.66
CA PHE A 368 -13.71 -19.53 5.95
C PHE A 368 -14.90 -18.94 6.69
N PHE A 369 -15.74 -18.14 6.03
CA PHE A 369 -16.94 -17.57 6.66
C PHE A 369 -18.02 -18.60 7.01
N GLU A 370 -18.09 -19.73 6.31
CA GLU A 370 -19.09 -20.76 6.58
C GLU A 370 -18.67 -21.77 7.65
N THR A 371 -17.37 -22.09 7.71
CA THR A 371 -16.86 -23.19 8.55
C THR A 371 -16.16 -22.71 9.81
N VAL A 372 -15.67 -21.46 9.83
CA VAL A 372 -14.94 -20.89 10.96
C VAL A 372 -15.81 -19.79 11.60
N PRO A 373 -16.19 -19.92 12.88
CA PRO A 373 -16.83 -18.82 13.59
C PRO A 373 -15.91 -17.59 13.57
N PHE A 374 -16.28 -16.51 12.87
CA PHE A 374 -15.36 -15.37 12.67
C PHE A 374 -14.86 -14.76 14.00
N GLN A 375 -15.68 -14.83 15.06
CA GLN A 375 -15.29 -14.44 16.42
C GLN A 375 -14.08 -15.21 16.96
N SER A 376 -13.93 -16.50 16.63
CA SER A 376 -12.78 -17.30 17.07
C SER A 376 -11.48 -16.89 16.39
N HIS A 377 -11.54 -16.08 15.33
CA HIS A 377 -10.38 -15.51 14.65
C HIS A 377 -10.11 -14.06 15.08
N ILE A 378 -11.13 -13.20 15.02
CA ILE A 378 -10.96 -11.76 15.24
C ILE A 378 -10.61 -11.42 16.70
N VAL A 379 -11.12 -12.17 17.68
CA VAL A 379 -10.84 -11.91 19.11
C VAL A 379 -9.37 -12.18 19.47
N PRO A 380 -8.78 -13.35 19.13
CA PRO A 380 -7.34 -13.56 19.30
C PRO A 380 -6.48 -12.53 18.55
N LEU A 381 -6.86 -12.18 17.32
CA LEU A 381 -6.12 -11.17 16.53
C LEU A 381 -6.10 -9.82 17.24
N ARG A 382 -7.25 -9.33 17.73
CA ARG A 382 -7.34 -8.07 18.50
C ARG A 382 -6.47 -8.14 19.75
N LYS A 383 -6.46 -9.25 20.48
CA LYS A 383 -5.63 -9.43 21.67
C LYS A 383 -4.13 -9.31 21.35
N GLN A 384 -3.67 -9.99 20.29
CA GLN A 384 -2.27 -9.93 19.87
C GLN A 384 -1.87 -8.53 19.36
N LEU A 385 -2.77 -7.86 18.62
CA LEU A 385 -2.55 -6.47 18.21
C LEU A 385 -2.54 -5.50 19.40
N ALA A 386 -3.36 -5.74 20.43
CA ALA A 386 -3.39 -4.94 21.65
C ALA A 386 -2.08 -5.08 22.43
N GLU A 387 -1.56 -6.30 22.55
CA GLU A 387 -0.25 -6.56 23.15
C GLU A 387 0.88 -5.84 22.40
N LYS A 388 0.91 -5.94 21.07
CA LYS A 388 1.85 -5.19 20.23
C LYS A 388 1.73 -3.68 20.44
N ARG A 389 0.50 -3.15 20.48
CA ARG A 389 0.20 -1.74 20.75
C ARG A 389 0.72 -1.32 22.13
N ASP A 390 0.50 -2.12 23.16
CA ASP A 390 0.93 -1.80 24.52
C ASP A 390 2.46 -1.72 24.62
N ILE A 391 3.18 -2.64 23.98
CA ILE A 391 4.64 -2.65 23.97
C ILE A 391 5.19 -1.45 23.23
N ILE A 392 4.73 -1.16 22.00
CA ILE A 392 5.23 -0.01 21.24
C ILE A 392 4.92 1.32 21.94
N VAL A 393 3.74 1.46 22.55
CA VAL A 393 3.37 2.66 23.31
C VAL A 393 4.24 2.82 24.55
N ARG A 394 4.51 1.72 25.29
CA ARG A 394 5.44 1.72 26.41
C ARG A 394 6.84 2.16 25.97
N SER A 395 7.40 1.54 24.92
CA SER A 395 8.73 1.87 24.41
C SER A 395 8.84 3.33 23.95
N LEU A 396 7.82 3.85 23.26
CA LEU A 396 7.78 5.25 22.84
C LEU A 396 7.77 6.20 24.06
N ASN A 397 7.00 5.89 25.10
CA ASN A 397 6.97 6.70 26.32
C ASN A 397 8.30 6.62 27.11
N GLU A 398 8.91 5.44 27.23
CA GLU A 398 10.14 5.27 27.98
C GLU A 398 11.34 5.92 27.28
N GLN A 399 11.43 5.80 25.96
CA GLN A 399 12.64 6.15 25.20
C GLN A 399 12.52 7.46 24.41
N LEU A 400 11.31 7.90 24.07
CA LEU A 400 11.04 8.99 23.11
C LEU A 400 9.99 10.02 23.57
N HIS A 401 9.59 10.03 24.84
CA HIS A 401 8.57 10.97 25.35
C HIS A 401 8.91 12.46 25.10
N ASP A 402 10.19 12.82 25.16
CA ASP A 402 10.68 14.18 24.91
C ASP A 402 10.83 14.49 23.41
N LYS A 403 10.84 13.47 22.55
CA LYS A 403 11.09 13.60 21.11
C LYS A 403 9.85 13.43 20.23
N ILE A 404 8.88 12.61 20.63
CA ILE A 404 7.66 12.32 19.85
C ILE A 404 6.42 12.50 20.72
N SER A 405 5.50 13.35 20.26
CA SER A 405 4.14 13.44 20.80
C SER A 405 3.20 12.56 19.98
N PHE A 406 2.43 11.69 20.64
CA PHE A 406 1.45 10.81 19.98
C PHE A 406 0.26 10.52 20.91
N SER A 407 -0.82 9.96 20.34
CA SER A 407 -1.97 9.45 21.10
C SER A 407 -1.98 7.93 21.05
N SER A 408 -2.31 7.28 22.17
CA SER A 408 -2.40 5.81 22.20
C SER A 408 -3.57 5.33 21.33
N PRO A 409 -3.32 4.44 20.35
CA PRO A 409 -4.39 3.93 19.49
C PRO A 409 -5.38 3.08 20.28
N THR A 410 -6.68 3.31 20.04
CA THR A 410 -7.77 2.47 20.56
C THR A 410 -8.16 1.35 19.60
N GLY A 411 -7.62 1.38 18.38
CA GLY A 411 -7.85 0.40 17.33
C GLY A 411 -6.97 0.58 16.11
N GLY A 412 -7.15 -0.29 15.12
CA GLY A 412 -6.33 -0.31 13.91
C GLY A 412 -4.91 -0.84 14.18
N ILE A 413 -3.96 -0.43 13.35
CA ILE A 413 -2.57 -0.93 13.36
C ILE A 413 -1.51 0.19 13.24
N TYR A 414 -1.91 1.45 13.47
CA TYR A 414 -1.06 2.63 13.24
C TYR A 414 -0.91 3.50 14.48
N ILE A 415 0.27 4.08 14.64
CA ILE A 415 0.55 5.20 15.55
C ILE A 415 0.99 6.38 14.70
N TRP A 416 0.36 7.53 14.95
CA TRP A 416 0.72 8.80 14.36
C TRP A 416 1.48 9.65 15.38
N GLY A 417 2.75 9.93 15.08
CA GLY A 417 3.64 10.69 15.96
C GLY A 417 4.03 12.03 15.34
N LYS A 418 4.08 13.07 16.16
CA LYS A 418 4.65 14.38 15.84
C LYS A 418 6.02 14.50 16.49
N LEU A 419 7.05 14.77 15.71
CA LEU A 419 8.38 15.12 16.20
C LEU A 419 8.31 16.48 16.89
N ASN A 420 8.85 16.55 18.11
CA ASN A 420 8.83 17.77 18.92
C ASN A 420 9.88 18.80 18.44
N GLU A 421 10.91 18.33 17.76
CA GLU A 421 11.98 19.15 17.16
C GLU A 421 11.87 19.17 15.63
N PRO A 422 12.23 20.29 14.98
CA PRO A 422 12.21 20.40 13.53
C PRO A 422 13.37 19.60 12.93
N ILE A 423 13.09 18.35 12.53
CA ILE A 423 14.07 17.46 11.90
C ILE A 423 13.76 17.36 10.41
N ASN A 424 14.81 17.40 9.57
CA ASN A 424 14.66 17.15 8.14
C ASN A 424 14.19 15.71 7.90
N GLU A 425 12.99 15.56 7.35
CA GLU A 425 12.34 14.28 7.15
C GLU A 425 13.18 13.31 6.27
N LYS A 426 13.79 13.82 5.19
CA LYS A 426 14.62 13.00 4.29
C LYS A 426 15.86 12.49 5.01
N GLN A 427 16.52 13.36 5.80
CA GLN A 427 17.68 12.98 6.58
C GLN A 427 17.32 11.91 7.61
N LEU A 428 16.19 12.08 8.31
CA LEU A 428 15.73 11.10 9.29
C LEU A 428 15.48 9.73 8.65
N ILE A 429 14.76 9.66 7.53
CA ILE A 429 14.53 8.39 6.82
C ILE A 429 15.84 7.74 6.41
N MET A 430 16.77 8.50 5.81
CA MET A 430 18.05 7.95 5.39
C MET A 430 18.89 7.43 6.55
N GLN A 431 18.84 8.08 7.72
CA GLN A 431 19.53 7.59 8.92
C GLN A 431 18.82 6.39 9.53
N SER A 432 17.49 6.39 9.58
CA SER A 432 16.70 5.25 10.05
C SER A 432 16.95 4.00 9.20
N LEU A 433 16.98 4.12 7.87
CA LEU A 433 17.29 3.01 6.98
C LEU A 433 18.71 2.46 7.20
N LYS A 434 19.70 3.31 7.50
CA LYS A 434 21.06 2.87 7.88
C LYS A 434 21.09 2.14 9.23
N GLN A 435 20.20 2.52 10.14
CA GLN A 435 19.96 1.81 11.40
C GLN A 435 19.00 0.63 11.22
N GLU A 436 18.76 0.16 9.98
CA GLU A 436 17.88 -0.97 9.67
C GLU A 436 16.47 -0.84 10.28
N ILE A 437 15.90 0.37 10.25
CA ILE A 437 14.51 0.62 10.64
C ILE A 437 13.80 1.44 9.56
N ALA A 438 12.58 1.01 9.22
CA ALA A 438 11.73 1.72 8.27
C ALA A 438 10.45 2.21 8.95
N PHE A 439 10.04 3.43 8.64
CA PHE A 439 8.74 4.00 9.00
C PHE A 439 8.21 4.83 7.83
N MET A 440 6.95 5.25 7.89
CA MET A 440 6.38 6.14 6.87
C MET A 440 6.42 7.61 7.32
N PRO A 441 7.09 8.50 6.58
CA PRO A 441 7.00 9.94 6.82
C PRO A 441 5.60 10.52 6.63
N GLY A 442 5.32 11.62 7.32
CA GLY A 442 4.04 12.30 7.24
C GLY A 442 3.76 12.94 5.88
N SER A 443 4.79 13.37 5.16
CA SER A 443 4.65 13.97 3.83
C SER A 443 3.98 13.04 2.81
N ILE A 444 4.15 11.71 2.94
CA ILE A 444 3.48 10.70 2.10
C ILE A 444 1.95 10.77 2.23
N PHE A 445 1.45 11.24 3.38
CA PHE A 445 0.03 11.37 3.69
C PHE A 445 -0.49 12.82 3.53
N GLY A 446 0.31 13.71 2.93
CA GLY A 446 -0.04 15.12 2.78
C GLY A 446 0.05 15.94 4.07
N ALA A 447 0.72 15.42 5.11
CA ALA A 447 1.03 16.21 6.31
C ALA A 447 2.21 17.17 6.08
N LYS A 448 2.35 18.14 6.99
CA LYS A 448 3.58 18.95 7.08
C LYS A 448 4.75 18.09 7.57
N ASP A 449 5.97 18.56 7.34
CA ASP A 449 7.17 17.96 7.91
C ASP A 449 7.07 17.84 9.44
N GLY A 450 7.75 16.83 9.99
CA GLY A 450 7.76 16.58 11.44
C GLY A 450 6.70 15.60 11.92
N TYR A 451 6.05 14.85 11.02
CA TYR A 451 5.17 13.74 11.40
C TYR A 451 5.70 12.41 10.89
N ILE A 452 5.43 11.35 11.64
CA ILE A 452 5.77 9.97 11.28
C ILE A 452 4.58 9.05 11.56
N ARG A 453 4.45 8.00 10.76
CA ARG A 453 3.52 6.90 10.99
C ARG A 453 4.28 5.60 11.22
N LEU A 454 4.02 4.98 12.36
CA LEU A 454 4.52 3.66 12.72
C LEU A 454 3.38 2.64 12.60
N SER A 455 3.65 1.52 11.94
CA SER A 455 2.75 0.37 11.84
C SER A 455 3.24 -0.74 12.75
N TYR A 456 2.38 -1.22 13.66
CA TYR A 456 2.71 -2.35 14.54
C TYR A 456 2.07 -3.67 14.07
N GLY A 457 1.40 -3.68 12.91
CA GLY A 457 0.78 -4.90 12.39
C GLY A 457 1.80 -6.00 12.03
N LYS A 458 2.85 -5.62 11.31
CA LYS A 458 3.82 -6.55 10.70
C LYS A 458 4.98 -6.92 11.61
N VAL A 459 5.57 -5.94 12.28
CA VAL A 459 6.74 -6.09 13.16
C VAL A 459 6.52 -7.16 14.23
N ASN A 460 7.51 -8.01 14.49
CA ASN A 460 7.42 -9.02 15.56
C ASN A 460 7.54 -8.38 16.95
N ILE A 461 6.90 -8.98 17.95
CA ILE A 461 6.82 -8.42 19.31
C ILE A 461 8.21 -8.16 19.91
N ASP A 462 9.13 -9.11 19.73
CA ASP A 462 10.51 -9.08 20.20
C ASP A 462 11.38 -8.01 19.53
N GLN A 463 10.98 -7.53 18.36
CA GLN A 463 11.70 -6.50 17.60
C GLN A 463 11.23 -5.08 17.92
N ILE A 464 10.10 -4.91 18.61
CA ILE A 464 9.49 -3.59 18.82
C ILE A 464 10.41 -2.67 19.63
N GLU A 465 10.89 -3.14 20.80
CA GLU A 465 11.73 -2.33 21.71
C GLU A 465 13.05 -1.92 21.05
N GLU A 466 13.71 -2.87 20.38
CA GLU A 466 14.93 -2.62 19.61
C GLU A 466 14.68 -1.63 18.47
N GLY A 467 13.58 -1.80 17.74
CA GLY A 467 13.19 -0.88 16.69
C GLY A 467 13.01 0.55 17.19
N ILE A 468 12.32 0.74 18.32
CA ILE A 468 12.16 2.07 18.93
C ILE A 468 13.50 2.65 19.39
N SER A 469 14.40 1.83 19.93
CA SER A 469 15.77 2.24 20.28
C SER A 469 16.56 2.74 19.05
N ARG A 470 16.49 2.02 17.93
CA ARG A 470 17.12 2.43 16.66
C ARG A 470 16.52 3.71 16.09
N LEU A 471 15.20 3.90 16.20
CA LEU A 471 14.54 5.15 15.82
C LEU A 471 15.07 6.32 16.65
N ARG A 472 15.24 6.12 17.97
CA ARG A 472 15.81 7.13 18.86
C ARG A 472 17.22 7.55 18.44
N GLU A 473 18.09 6.60 18.16
CA GLU A 473 19.45 6.92 17.69
C GLU A 473 19.42 7.71 16.36
N ALA A 474 18.55 7.33 15.42
CA ALA A 474 18.38 8.09 14.18
C ALA A 474 17.90 9.53 14.41
N ILE A 475 16.95 9.73 15.34
CA ILE A 475 16.46 11.06 15.73
C ILE A 475 17.59 11.89 16.37
N LEU A 476 18.37 11.31 17.28
CA LEU A 476 19.48 12.00 17.97
C LEU A 476 20.60 12.41 17.01
N VAL A 477 20.87 11.62 15.98
CA VAL A 477 21.86 11.95 14.94
C VAL A 477 21.37 13.09 14.05
N CYS A 478 20.06 13.20 13.79
CA CYS A 478 19.51 14.23 12.91
C CYS A 478 19.16 15.54 13.62
N GLY A 479 19.00 15.52 14.95
CA GLY A 479 18.76 16.71 15.77
C GLY A 479 20.03 17.50 16.11
N LYS A 480 21.21 16.97 15.78
CA LYS A 480 22.50 17.69 15.81
C LYS A 480 22.75 18.36 14.46
#